data_AF-A0A198YWT4-F1
#
_entry.id   AF-A0A198YWT4-F1
#
_cell.length_a   1.000
_cell.length_b   1.000
_cell.length_c   1.000
_cell.angle_alpha   90.00
_cell.angle_beta   90.00
_cell.angle_gamma   90.00
#
_symmetry.space_group_name_H-M   'P 1'
#
loop_
_entity.id
_entity.type
_entity.pdbx_description
1 polymer ?
#
loop_
_entity_poly.entity_id
_entity_poly.type
_entity_poly.pdbx_seq_one_letter_code
_entity_poly.pdbx_strand_id
1 'polypeptide(L)'
;MGLHPKGFDLSLDRITRLLDVLGNPHRKLPPVIHVAGTNGKGSVTAFCRALLEAGGYSAHVHTSPHLVNWHERYRIGVKGGRGQLVDDAVFAEAVRRVADANAGQHITVFEILTAVTFILFSEHPADAAIIEVGLGGRFDATNVISDPAVSVIMPISLDHQPYLGDRVELIAAEKAGIMKPGFPVVIGHQEYDAALDVLMSTAERLHCPSTVFGQDFMAHEEYGRLVYQDEFGLADLPLPRLPGRHQYANAAAAIRAVKAAGFTVTETMMEKAMSSVEWPGRLQRLSEGRLLSHAPAGAEIWIDGGHNPGAGEVIAEAMANFEERQSRPLFLITGMINTKDPVGYFKAFTGLVEKVFCVPIRGSEAMIDPVILSNAAYDAGLVAEPMLTVGDALEAIKAVLDPEALPPRILVGGSLYLVGDVLSDNGTPPK
;
A
#
# COMPACT_ATOMS: atom_id res chain seq x y z
N MET A 1 26.07 16.03 2.91
CA MET A 1 24.90 16.12 3.82
C MET A 1 23.98 17.33 3.53
N GLY A 2 24.02 17.98 2.35
CA GLY A 2 23.34 19.28 2.17
C GLY A 2 22.56 19.52 0.87
N LEU A 3 22.26 18.49 0.07
CA LEU A 3 21.49 18.64 -1.19
C LEU A 3 20.03 18.17 -1.07
N HIS A 4 19.76 17.30 -0.09
CA HIS A 4 18.42 16.78 0.18
C HIS A 4 18.03 17.22 1.60
N PRO A 5 17.03 18.10 1.75
CA PRO A 5 16.59 18.52 3.07
C PRO A 5 16.11 17.31 3.86
N LYS A 6 16.57 17.19 5.11
CA LYS A 6 15.96 16.30 6.11
C LYS A 6 14.82 17.10 6.77
N GLY A 7 13.60 16.96 6.26
CA GLY A 7 12.41 17.69 6.72
C GLY A 7 11.45 18.04 5.58
N PHE A 8 10.18 18.29 5.92
CA PHE A 8 9.08 18.48 4.97
C PHE A 8 8.87 19.97 4.68
N ASP A 9 9.56 20.49 3.67
CA ASP A 9 9.21 21.77 3.03
C ASP A 9 8.15 21.49 1.96
N LEU A 10 6.88 21.49 2.38
CA LEU A 10 5.71 21.16 1.55
C LEU A 10 5.50 22.23 0.46
N SER A 11 6.02 21.96 -0.73
CA SER A 11 5.89 22.81 -1.91
C SER A 11 5.98 21.95 -3.17
N LEU A 12 5.30 22.38 -4.23
CA LEU A 12 5.44 21.80 -5.58
C LEU A 12 6.47 22.55 -6.43
N ASP A 13 6.99 23.70 -5.97
CA ASP A 13 7.83 24.59 -6.77
C ASP A 13 9.12 23.90 -7.27
N ARG A 14 9.74 23.09 -6.40
CA ARG A 14 10.99 22.38 -6.72
C ARG A 14 10.80 21.35 -7.81
N ILE A 15 9.74 20.53 -7.69
CA ILE A 15 9.42 19.50 -8.68
C ILE A 15 8.91 20.13 -9.98
N THR A 16 8.07 21.17 -9.92
CA THR A 16 7.60 21.89 -11.11
C THR A 16 8.77 22.45 -11.91
N ARG A 17 9.70 23.16 -11.25
CA ARG A 17 10.91 23.68 -11.90
C ARG A 17 11.74 22.57 -12.55
N LEU A 18 11.94 21.44 -11.86
CA LEU A 18 12.67 20.30 -12.44
C LEU A 18 11.95 19.74 -13.67
N LEU A 19 10.63 19.61 -13.61
CA LEU A 19 9.84 19.11 -14.73
C LEU A 19 9.84 20.05 -15.92
N ASP A 20 9.91 21.36 -15.71
CA ASP A 20 10.08 22.34 -16.78
C ASP A 20 11.40 22.13 -17.54
N VAL A 21 12.50 21.91 -16.83
CA VAL A 21 13.80 21.59 -17.44
C VAL A 21 13.75 20.26 -18.21
N LEU A 22 13.02 19.27 -17.69
CA LEU A 22 12.83 17.96 -18.33
C LEU A 22 11.83 17.98 -19.52
N GLY A 23 11.28 19.14 -19.90
CA GLY A 23 10.36 19.24 -21.03
C GLY A 23 8.94 18.76 -20.72
N ASN A 24 8.51 18.91 -19.46
CA ASN A 24 7.16 18.64 -18.96
C ASN A 24 6.63 17.21 -19.25
N PRO A 25 7.36 16.14 -18.86
CA PRO A 25 6.94 14.76 -19.15
C PRO A 25 5.63 14.36 -18.48
N HIS A 26 5.29 14.94 -17.33
CA HIS A 26 4.03 14.72 -16.61
C HIS A 26 2.78 15.11 -17.39
N ARG A 27 2.91 15.92 -18.46
CA ARG A 27 1.81 16.31 -19.37
C ARG A 27 1.64 15.38 -20.57
N LYS A 28 2.46 14.33 -20.66
CA LYS A 28 2.49 13.36 -21.75
C LYS A 28 2.23 11.95 -21.25
N LEU A 29 1.55 11.85 -20.11
CA LEU A 29 1.18 10.57 -19.52
C LEU A 29 -0.05 10.01 -20.22
N PRO A 30 -0.23 8.67 -20.23
CA PRO A 30 -1.54 8.08 -20.51
C PRO A 30 -2.56 8.51 -19.44
N PRO A 31 -3.87 8.26 -19.67
CA PRO A 31 -4.93 8.52 -18.68
C PRO A 31 -4.55 8.06 -17.27
N VAL A 32 -4.55 8.99 -16.30
CA VAL A 32 -4.04 8.74 -14.96
C VAL A 32 -5.15 8.41 -13.96
N ILE A 33 -5.03 7.28 -13.26
CA ILE A 33 -5.76 6.97 -12.02
C ILE A 33 -4.86 7.41 -10.85
N HIS A 34 -5.19 8.53 -10.21
CA HIS A 34 -4.37 9.13 -9.16
C HIS A 34 -4.91 8.76 -7.77
N VAL A 35 -4.11 8.08 -6.96
CA VAL A 35 -4.59 7.41 -5.74
C VAL A 35 -3.99 8.04 -4.48
N ALA A 36 -4.85 8.56 -3.59
CA ALA A 36 -4.52 8.99 -2.24
C ALA A 36 -5.30 8.19 -1.18
N GLY A 37 -4.94 8.36 0.09
CA GLY A 37 -5.52 7.60 1.20
C GLY A 37 -4.53 7.40 2.35
N THR A 38 -5.01 7.05 3.54
CA THR A 38 -4.11 6.59 4.62
C THR A 38 -3.76 5.13 4.37
N ASN A 39 -4.78 4.27 4.32
CA ASN A 39 -4.65 2.84 4.06
C ASN A 39 -5.20 2.47 2.67
N GLY A 40 -4.92 1.26 2.20
CA GLY A 40 -5.51 0.71 0.96
C GLY A 40 -4.97 1.24 -0.38
N LYS A 41 -4.14 2.29 -0.40
CA LYS A 41 -3.55 2.86 -1.63
C LYS A 41 -2.87 1.82 -2.54
N GLY A 42 -1.88 1.10 -2.01
CA GLY A 42 -1.20 0.04 -2.77
C GLY A 42 -2.13 -1.09 -3.23
N SER A 43 -3.11 -1.48 -2.40
CA SER A 43 -4.10 -2.51 -2.74
C SER A 43 -5.03 -2.07 -3.87
N VAL A 44 -5.62 -0.87 -3.80
CA VAL A 44 -6.47 -0.35 -4.89
C VAL A 44 -5.67 -0.19 -6.18
N THR A 45 -4.41 0.26 -6.08
CA THR A 45 -3.49 0.32 -7.23
C THR A 45 -3.26 -1.06 -7.85
N ALA A 46 -3.05 -2.10 -7.02
CA ALA A 46 -2.89 -3.47 -7.50
C ALA A 46 -4.16 -4.02 -8.16
N PHE A 47 -5.34 -3.72 -7.62
CA PHE A 47 -6.62 -4.10 -8.22
C PHE A 47 -6.88 -3.37 -9.54
N CYS A 48 -6.65 -2.04 -9.62
CA CYS A 48 -6.76 -1.26 -10.85
C CYS A 48 -5.86 -1.86 -11.95
N ARG A 49 -4.59 -2.18 -11.60
CA ARG A 49 -3.66 -2.86 -12.51
C ARG A 49 -4.22 -4.19 -12.97
N ALA A 50 -4.64 -5.06 -12.03
CA ALA A 50 -5.15 -6.39 -12.37
C ALA A 50 -6.39 -6.35 -13.26
N LEU A 51 -7.30 -5.38 -13.05
CA LEU A 51 -8.47 -5.14 -13.90
C LEU A 51 -8.07 -4.73 -15.31
N LEU A 52 -7.18 -3.74 -15.45
CA LEU A 52 -6.72 -3.26 -16.75
C LEU A 52 -5.97 -4.34 -17.53
N GLU A 53 -5.04 -5.05 -16.88
CA GLU A 53 -4.30 -6.18 -17.48
C GLU A 53 -5.24 -7.33 -17.85
N ALA A 54 -6.28 -7.60 -17.05
CA ALA A 54 -7.31 -8.59 -17.39
C ALA A 54 -8.08 -8.23 -18.66
N GLY A 55 -8.29 -6.93 -18.92
CA GLY A 55 -8.87 -6.41 -20.16
C GLY A 55 -7.90 -6.32 -21.34
N GLY A 56 -6.63 -6.69 -21.15
CA GLY A 56 -5.59 -6.61 -22.17
C GLY A 56 -4.99 -5.21 -22.37
N TYR A 57 -5.33 -4.26 -21.50
CA TYR A 57 -4.74 -2.91 -21.50
C TYR A 57 -3.34 -2.93 -20.89
N SER A 58 -2.44 -2.09 -21.39
CA SER A 58 -1.17 -1.82 -20.72
C SER A 58 -1.34 -0.74 -19.66
N ALA A 59 -0.94 -1.03 -18.42
CA ALA A 59 -1.02 -0.10 -17.30
C ALA A 59 0.36 0.11 -16.66
N HIS A 60 0.85 1.35 -16.67
CA HIS A 60 1.98 1.76 -15.84
C HIS A 60 1.54 1.85 -14.38
N VAL A 61 2.43 1.52 -13.44
CA VAL A 61 2.14 1.63 -12.00
C VAL A 61 3.30 2.29 -11.27
N HIS A 62 3.00 3.41 -10.60
CA HIS A 62 3.89 4.04 -9.63
C HIS A 62 3.38 3.79 -8.22
N THR A 63 4.26 3.25 -7.36
CA THR A 63 3.93 2.95 -5.95
C THR A 63 5.04 3.39 -5.01
N SER A 64 4.69 3.58 -3.74
CA SER A 64 5.68 3.89 -2.71
C SER A 64 5.25 3.45 -1.31
N PRO A 65 6.21 3.10 -0.43
CA PRO A 65 7.63 2.84 -0.71
C PRO A 65 7.84 1.52 -1.49
N HIS A 66 9.10 1.16 -1.75
CA HIS A 66 9.49 -0.19 -2.19
C HIS A 66 9.76 -1.08 -0.97
N LEU A 67 9.83 -2.39 -1.18
CA LEU A 67 10.19 -3.37 -0.15
C LEU A 67 11.69 -3.67 -0.17
N VAL A 68 12.24 -4.10 -1.31
CA VAL A 68 13.65 -4.53 -1.41
C VAL A 68 14.45 -3.63 -2.36
N ASN A 69 13.98 -3.46 -3.58
CA ASN A 69 14.69 -2.78 -4.66
C ASN A 69 13.99 -1.48 -5.07
N TRP A 70 14.77 -0.44 -5.38
CA TRP A 70 14.22 0.87 -5.77
C TRP A 70 13.38 0.85 -7.05
N HIS A 71 13.68 -0.06 -8.00
CA HIS A 71 12.93 -0.19 -9.24
C HIS A 71 11.49 -0.68 -9.03
N GLU A 72 11.16 -1.23 -7.85
CA GLU A 72 9.81 -1.76 -7.55
C GLU A 72 8.75 -0.66 -7.62
N ARG A 73 9.17 0.58 -7.43
CA ARG A 73 8.32 1.77 -7.53
C ARG A 73 7.78 1.98 -8.95
N TYR A 74 8.34 1.35 -9.98
CA TYR A 74 7.99 1.60 -11.38
C TYR A 74 7.72 0.27 -12.10
N ARG A 75 6.45 0.03 -12.43
CA ARG A 75 6.06 -1.03 -13.36
C ARG A 75 5.68 -0.40 -14.70
N ILE A 76 6.27 -0.92 -15.76
CA ILE A 76 6.00 -0.56 -17.15
C ILE A 76 4.92 -1.51 -17.70
N GLY A 77 3.83 -0.95 -18.20
CA GLY A 77 2.71 -1.69 -18.77
C GLY A 77 3.09 -2.42 -20.05
N VAL A 78 2.54 -3.63 -20.25
CA VAL A 78 2.73 -4.45 -21.44
C VAL A 78 1.38 -4.78 -22.03
N LYS A 79 1.15 -4.43 -23.30
CA LYS A 79 -0.16 -4.62 -23.93
C LYS A 79 -0.49 -6.10 -24.05
N GLY A 80 -1.71 -6.48 -23.66
CA GLY A 80 -2.16 -7.88 -23.66
C GLY A 80 -1.52 -8.77 -22.58
N GLY A 81 -0.78 -8.20 -21.63
CA GLY A 81 -0.06 -8.97 -20.63
C GLY A 81 0.11 -8.24 -19.30
N ARG A 82 0.85 -8.87 -18.40
CA ARG A 82 1.25 -8.28 -17.12
C ARG A 82 2.39 -7.30 -17.35
N GLY A 83 2.31 -6.10 -16.78
CA GLY A 83 3.40 -5.15 -16.77
C GLY A 83 4.64 -5.72 -16.07
N GLN A 84 5.80 -5.11 -16.25
CA GLN A 84 7.07 -5.58 -15.68
C GLN A 84 7.74 -4.47 -14.89
N LEU A 85 8.48 -4.81 -13.83
CA LEU A 85 9.33 -3.81 -13.19
C LEU A 85 10.31 -3.23 -14.21
N VAL A 86 10.60 -1.94 -14.09
CA VAL A 86 11.58 -1.30 -14.98
C VAL A 86 12.94 -1.99 -14.83
N ASP A 87 13.62 -2.21 -15.96
CA ASP A 87 14.97 -2.75 -15.99
C ASP A 87 15.97 -1.82 -15.26
N ASP A 88 16.96 -2.41 -14.57
CA ASP A 88 17.93 -1.65 -13.77
C ASP A 88 18.73 -0.63 -14.61
N ALA A 89 19.10 -0.97 -15.85
CA ALA A 89 19.85 -0.04 -16.70
C ALA A 89 18.97 1.12 -17.16
N VAL A 90 17.70 0.85 -17.48
CA VAL A 90 16.71 1.87 -17.85
C VAL A 90 16.43 2.79 -16.66
N PHE A 91 16.26 2.22 -15.46
CA PHE A 91 16.05 2.98 -14.24
C PHE A 91 17.25 3.86 -13.89
N ALA A 92 18.47 3.29 -13.91
CA ALA A 92 19.69 4.02 -13.61
C ALA A 92 19.90 5.20 -14.56
N GLU A 93 19.62 5.01 -15.85
CA GLU A 93 19.71 6.07 -16.84
C GLU A 93 18.66 7.17 -16.60
N ALA A 94 17.41 6.81 -16.29
CA ALA A 94 16.38 7.79 -15.96
C ALA A 94 16.74 8.61 -14.71
N VAL A 95 17.25 7.96 -13.65
CA VAL A 95 17.74 8.64 -12.44
C VAL A 95 18.87 9.61 -12.77
N ARG A 96 19.85 9.19 -13.58
CA ARG A 96 20.97 10.04 -14.01
C ARG A 96 20.47 11.28 -14.76
N ARG A 97 19.58 11.10 -15.74
CA ARG A 97 18.99 12.21 -16.52
C ARG A 97 18.27 13.22 -15.62
N VAL A 98 17.50 12.73 -14.66
CA VAL A 98 16.77 13.58 -13.70
C VAL A 98 17.73 14.31 -12.77
N ALA A 99 18.78 13.63 -12.28
CA ALA A 99 19.80 14.25 -11.43
C ALA A 99 20.59 15.34 -12.18
N ASP A 100 20.99 15.06 -13.43
CA ASP A 100 21.67 16.01 -14.31
C ASP A 100 20.80 17.24 -14.58
N ALA A 101 19.51 17.04 -14.87
CA ALA A 101 18.54 18.12 -15.07
C ALA A 101 18.31 18.97 -13.80
N ASN A 102 18.37 18.35 -12.62
CA ASN A 102 18.28 19.08 -11.35
C ASN A 102 19.54 19.92 -11.05
N ALA A 103 20.68 19.62 -11.69
CA ALA A 103 21.91 20.42 -11.65
C ALA A 103 22.37 20.81 -10.22
N GLY A 104 22.24 19.89 -9.27
CA GLY A 104 22.64 20.12 -7.86
C GLY A 104 21.76 21.11 -7.10
N GLN A 105 20.59 21.47 -7.63
CA GLN A 105 19.65 22.32 -6.91
C GLN A 105 18.95 21.57 -5.78
N HIS A 106 18.46 22.30 -4.78
CA HIS A 106 17.79 21.72 -3.63
C HIS A 106 16.50 21.00 -4.06
N ILE A 107 16.38 19.72 -3.67
CA ILE A 107 15.26 18.84 -4.01
C ILE A 107 15.25 17.61 -3.08
N THR A 108 14.07 17.07 -2.80
CA THR A 108 13.94 15.86 -1.99
C THR A 108 14.17 14.60 -2.81
N VAL A 109 14.51 13.49 -2.14
CA VAL A 109 14.63 12.16 -2.80
C VAL A 109 13.31 11.75 -3.44
N PHE A 110 12.17 12.03 -2.78
CA PHE A 110 10.86 11.69 -3.32
C PHE A 110 10.57 12.45 -4.61
N GLU A 111 10.82 13.77 -4.65
CA GLU A 111 10.64 14.58 -5.87
C GLU A 111 11.50 14.09 -7.05
N ILE A 112 12.76 13.68 -6.81
CA ILE A 112 13.61 13.08 -7.85
C ILE A 112 12.97 11.79 -8.39
N LEU A 113 12.54 10.89 -7.51
CA LEU A 113 11.92 9.62 -7.92
C LEU A 113 10.57 9.83 -8.62
N THR A 114 9.81 10.83 -8.22
CA THR A 114 8.59 11.23 -8.93
C THR A 114 8.89 11.79 -10.32
N ALA A 115 9.95 12.59 -10.50
CA ALA A 115 10.37 13.02 -11.82
C ALA A 115 10.81 11.83 -12.71
N VAL A 116 11.48 10.82 -12.14
CA VAL A 116 11.81 9.56 -12.84
C VAL A 116 10.54 8.84 -13.28
N THR A 117 9.50 8.81 -12.46
CA THR A 117 8.19 8.24 -12.82
C THR A 117 7.68 8.86 -14.11
N PHE A 118 7.67 10.20 -14.17
CA PHE A 118 7.14 10.92 -15.32
C PHE A 118 7.97 10.70 -16.58
N ILE A 119 9.31 10.67 -16.47
CA ILE A 119 10.19 10.33 -17.59
C ILE A 119 9.85 8.94 -18.12
N LEU A 120 9.90 7.92 -17.27
CA LEU A 120 9.65 6.54 -17.68
C LEU A 120 8.27 6.38 -18.31
N PHE A 121 7.22 6.92 -17.69
CA PHE A 121 5.85 6.72 -18.16
C PHE A 121 5.49 7.54 -19.40
N SER A 122 6.17 8.67 -19.63
CA SER A 122 5.99 9.46 -20.86
C SER A 122 6.74 8.88 -22.07
N GLU A 123 7.80 8.11 -21.84
CA GLU A 123 8.64 7.53 -22.90
C GLU A 123 8.21 6.12 -23.31
N HIS A 124 7.41 5.43 -22.48
CA HIS A 124 6.87 4.11 -22.77
C HIS A 124 5.37 4.19 -23.02
N PRO A 125 4.86 3.70 -24.17
CA PRO A 125 3.43 3.75 -24.46
C PRO A 125 2.63 2.82 -23.53
N ALA A 126 1.56 3.34 -22.94
CA ALA A 126 0.58 2.57 -22.18
C ALA A 126 -0.83 3.10 -22.40
N ASP A 127 -1.84 2.27 -22.11
CA ASP A 127 -3.25 2.67 -22.17
C ASP A 127 -3.67 3.43 -20.90
N ALA A 128 -3.01 3.20 -19.76
CA ALA A 128 -3.26 3.87 -18.49
C ALA A 128 -2.00 4.04 -17.63
N ALA A 129 -2.03 4.96 -16.67
CA ALA A 129 -1.08 5.01 -15.56
C ALA A 129 -1.80 5.07 -14.23
N ILE A 130 -1.38 4.26 -13.26
CA ILE A 130 -1.89 4.28 -11.90
C ILE A 130 -0.80 4.85 -11.00
N ILE A 131 -1.04 6.00 -10.40
CA ILE A 131 -0.03 6.73 -9.64
C ILE A 131 -0.49 6.87 -8.20
N GLU A 132 0.24 6.20 -7.29
CA GLU A 132 0.04 6.36 -5.86
C GLU A 132 0.76 7.61 -5.34
N VAL A 133 0.05 8.39 -4.52
CA VAL A 133 0.58 9.50 -3.71
C VAL A 133 1.52 8.96 -2.62
N GLY A 134 2.67 9.61 -2.42
CA GLY A 134 3.61 9.27 -1.36
C GLY A 134 3.12 9.68 0.03
N LEU A 135 2.85 10.98 0.23
CA LEU A 135 2.37 11.51 1.51
C LEU A 135 1.37 12.65 1.30
N GLY A 136 0.29 12.64 2.09
CA GLY A 136 -0.74 13.68 2.03
C GLY A 136 -1.52 13.60 0.72
N GLY A 137 -1.33 14.61 -0.13
CA GLY A 137 -1.93 14.72 -1.46
C GLY A 137 -1.68 16.08 -2.08
N ARG A 138 -2.14 17.15 -1.42
CA ARG A 138 -2.07 18.54 -1.89
C ARG A 138 -0.67 18.99 -2.34
N PHE A 139 0.34 18.70 -1.53
CA PHE A 139 1.75 19.04 -1.80
C PHE A 139 2.61 17.81 -2.11
N ASP A 140 1.99 16.68 -2.45
CA ASP A 140 2.73 15.51 -2.91
C ASP A 140 3.31 15.77 -4.29
N ALA A 141 4.54 15.33 -4.55
CA ALA A 141 5.22 15.57 -5.82
C ALA A 141 4.44 15.02 -7.04
N THR A 142 3.57 14.02 -6.84
CA THR A 142 2.71 13.49 -7.90
C THR A 142 1.59 14.47 -8.28
N ASN A 143 1.22 15.41 -7.41
CA ASN A 143 0.10 16.33 -7.59
C ASN A 143 0.33 17.48 -8.60
N VAL A 144 1.43 17.40 -9.37
CA VAL A 144 1.64 18.20 -10.59
C VAL A 144 0.75 17.75 -11.75
N ILE A 145 0.11 16.59 -11.64
CA ILE A 145 -0.88 16.11 -12.60
C ILE A 145 -2.12 17.01 -12.51
N SER A 146 -2.46 17.68 -13.62
CA SER A 146 -3.56 18.64 -13.70
C SER A 146 -4.90 18.02 -14.10
N ASP A 147 -4.83 16.89 -14.80
CA ASP A 147 -5.91 16.30 -15.58
C ASP A 147 -5.93 14.76 -15.41
N PRO A 148 -6.10 14.25 -14.18
CA PRO A 148 -6.23 12.82 -13.96
C PRO A 148 -7.52 12.31 -14.63
N ALA A 149 -7.49 11.10 -15.18
CA ALA A 149 -8.70 10.44 -15.65
C ALA A 149 -9.69 10.19 -14.50
N VAL A 150 -9.16 9.93 -13.29
CA VAL A 150 -9.93 9.88 -12.04
C VAL A 150 -8.99 10.05 -10.84
N SER A 151 -9.47 10.74 -9.81
CA SER A 151 -8.83 10.72 -8.49
C SER A 151 -9.51 9.68 -7.58
N VAL A 152 -8.75 8.91 -6.81
CA VAL A 152 -9.27 7.90 -5.88
C VAL A 152 -8.81 8.25 -4.47
N ILE A 153 -9.76 8.40 -3.55
CA ILE A 153 -9.47 8.66 -2.13
C ILE A 153 -9.86 7.43 -1.31
N MET A 154 -8.86 6.66 -0.90
CA MET A 154 -8.98 5.48 -0.04
C MET A 154 -9.15 5.88 1.44
N PRO A 155 -9.48 4.92 2.36
CA PRO A 155 -9.84 5.24 3.74
C PRO A 155 -8.86 6.19 4.43
N ILE A 156 -9.44 7.15 5.13
CA ILE A 156 -8.73 8.15 5.92
C ILE A 156 -8.75 7.73 7.37
N SER A 157 -7.56 7.67 7.96
CA SER A 157 -7.35 7.43 9.39
C SER A 157 -6.21 8.30 9.89
N LEU A 158 -6.07 8.37 11.21
CA LEU A 158 -4.93 9.01 11.86
C LEU A 158 -3.64 8.26 11.50
N ASP A 159 -2.76 8.94 10.77
CA ASP A 159 -1.38 8.52 10.50
C ASP A 159 -0.59 9.78 10.11
N HIS A 160 0.73 9.75 10.27
CA HIS A 160 1.60 10.87 9.94
C HIS A 160 1.20 12.18 10.63
N GLN A 161 0.68 12.10 11.86
CA GLN A 161 0.17 13.24 12.63
C GLN A 161 1.14 14.43 12.73
N PRO A 162 2.46 14.23 12.89
CA PRO A 162 3.41 15.35 12.89
C PRO A 162 3.41 16.19 11.60
N TYR A 163 2.85 15.68 10.50
CA TYR A 163 2.87 16.30 9.18
C TYR A 163 1.48 16.69 8.67
N LEU A 164 0.47 15.84 8.90
CA LEU A 164 -0.88 16.02 8.34
C LEU A 164 -1.90 16.55 9.37
N GLY A 165 -1.48 16.70 10.63
CA GLY A 165 -2.34 17.10 11.74
C GLY A 165 -2.88 15.92 12.54
N ASP A 166 -3.49 16.24 13.68
CA ASP A 166 -4.00 15.30 14.68
C ASP A 166 -5.51 15.02 14.54
N ARG A 167 -6.11 15.47 13.42
CA ARG A 167 -7.54 15.38 13.14
C ARG A 167 -7.81 14.80 11.76
N VAL A 168 -8.78 13.89 11.67
CA VAL A 168 -9.13 13.21 10.40
C VAL A 168 -9.58 14.18 9.31
N GLU A 169 -10.19 15.32 9.68
CA GLU A 169 -10.62 16.36 8.75
C GLU A 169 -9.44 17.08 8.08
N LEU A 170 -8.35 17.31 8.82
CA LEU A 170 -7.13 17.91 8.28
C LEU A 170 -6.46 16.95 7.29
N ILE A 171 -6.37 15.67 7.68
CA ILE A 171 -5.83 14.61 6.83
C ILE A 171 -6.69 14.46 5.55
N ALA A 172 -8.02 14.58 5.67
CA ALA A 172 -8.93 14.56 4.54
C ALA A 172 -8.76 15.75 3.61
N ALA A 173 -8.61 16.96 4.13
CA ALA A 173 -8.35 18.14 3.31
C ALA A 173 -7.04 18.01 2.52
N GLU A 174 -5.98 17.49 3.14
CA GLU A 174 -4.69 17.24 2.46
C GLU A 174 -4.82 16.19 1.35
N LYS A 175 -5.52 15.08 1.60
CA LYS A 175 -5.73 14.02 0.60
C LYS A 175 -6.65 14.44 -0.53
N ALA A 176 -7.71 15.19 -0.23
CA ALA A 176 -8.61 15.78 -1.22
C ALA A 176 -7.90 16.74 -2.18
N GLY A 177 -6.69 17.21 -1.84
CA GLY A 177 -5.87 18.07 -2.68
C GLY A 177 -5.48 17.47 -4.04
N ILE A 178 -5.66 16.16 -4.25
CA ILE A 178 -5.48 15.54 -5.58
C ILE A 178 -6.71 15.60 -6.48
N MET A 179 -7.88 16.02 -5.96
CA MET A 179 -9.07 16.26 -6.77
C MET A 179 -8.83 17.48 -7.67
N LYS A 180 -9.25 17.38 -8.94
CA LYS A 180 -9.08 18.45 -9.93
C LYS A 180 -10.44 18.93 -10.45
N PRO A 181 -10.62 20.24 -10.72
CA PRO A 181 -11.90 20.78 -11.13
C PRO A 181 -12.53 20.05 -12.32
N GLY A 182 -13.77 19.58 -12.16
CA GLY A 182 -14.52 18.88 -13.21
C GLY A 182 -14.10 17.44 -13.50
N PHE A 183 -13.00 16.94 -12.89
CA PHE A 183 -12.56 15.56 -13.06
C PHE A 183 -13.24 14.63 -12.04
N PRO A 184 -13.52 13.36 -12.40
CA PRO A 184 -14.25 12.46 -11.53
C PRO A 184 -13.41 12.05 -10.31
N VAL A 185 -14.11 11.75 -9.22
CA VAL A 185 -13.50 11.25 -7.99
C VAL A 185 -14.25 10.03 -7.47
N VAL A 186 -13.49 8.99 -7.09
CA VAL A 186 -14.02 7.81 -6.40
C VAL A 186 -13.56 7.88 -4.94
N ILE A 187 -14.53 7.95 -4.03
CA ILE A 187 -14.31 7.95 -2.59
C ILE A 187 -14.55 6.53 -2.09
N GLY A 188 -13.47 5.85 -1.66
CA GLY A 188 -13.56 4.54 -1.02
C GLY A 188 -14.19 4.63 0.37
N HIS A 189 -14.39 3.47 1.01
CA HIS A 189 -14.96 3.38 2.36
C HIS A 189 -14.30 4.35 3.34
N GLN A 190 -15.11 5.11 4.09
CA GLN A 190 -14.63 6.00 5.15
C GLN A 190 -15.21 5.53 6.48
N GLU A 191 -14.35 5.40 7.49
CA GLU A 191 -14.76 5.05 8.86
C GLU A 191 -15.31 6.28 9.60
N TYR A 192 -14.79 7.46 9.28
CA TYR A 192 -15.14 8.72 9.94
C TYR A 192 -16.03 9.57 9.03
N ASP A 193 -17.26 9.84 9.47
CA ASP A 193 -18.20 10.73 8.75
C ASP A 193 -17.57 12.11 8.50
N ALA A 194 -16.83 12.65 9.48
CA ALA A 194 -16.15 13.93 9.34
C ALA A 194 -15.10 13.95 8.22
N ALA A 195 -14.46 12.81 7.90
CA ALA A 195 -13.58 12.72 6.75
C ALA A 195 -14.39 12.72 5.45
N LEU A 196 -15.48 11.94 5.39
CA LEU A 196 -16.38 11.90 4.24
C LEU A 196 -16.97 13.29 3.91
N ASP A 197 -17.41 14.05 4.92
CA ASP A 197 -17.94 15.40 4.76
C ASP A 197 -16.93 16.36 4.10
N VAL A 198 -15.66 16.28 4.50
CA VAL A 198 -14.59 17.08 3.90
C VAL A 198 -14.32 16.68 2.44
N LEU A 199 -14.36 15.38 2.15
CA LEU A 199 -14.17 14.88 0.78
C LEU A 199 -15.33 15.31 -0.13
N MET A 200 -16.58 15.14 0.33
CA MET A 200 -17.79 15.53 -0.40
C MET A 200 -17.85 17.03 -0.64
N SER A 201 -17.67 17.85 0.39
CA SER A 201 -17.65 19.32 0.26
C SER A 201 -16.54 19.81 -0.67
N THR A 202 -15.40 19.12 -0.70
CA THR A 202 -14.32 19.43 -1.65
C THR A 202 -14.69 19.04 -3.08
N ALA A 203 -15.25 17.85 -3.29
CA ALA A 203 -15.72 17.39 -4.60
C ALA A 203 -16.79 18.33 -5.17
N GLU A 204 -17.77 18.74 -4.35
CA GLU A 204 -18.82 19.70 -4.73
C GLU A 204 -18.23 21.06 -5.13
N ARG A 205 -17.32 21.61 -4.32
CA ARG A 205 -16.66 22.89 -4.60
C ARG A 205 -15.82 22.87 -5.88
N LEU A 206 -15.25 21.72 -6.22
CA LEU A 206 -14.47 21.51 -7.44
C LEU A 206 -15.32 21.02 -8.62
N HIS A 207 -16.63 20.82 -8.41
CA HIS A 207 -17.54 20.26 -9.40
C HIS A 207 -17.08 18.90 -9.95
N CYS A 208 -16.46 18.08 -9.10
CA CYS A 208 -16.05 16.72 -9.45
C CYS A 208 -17.29 15.80 -9.50
N PRO A 209 -17.50 15.03 -10.59
CA PRO A 209 -18.41 13.90 -10.56
C PRO A 209 -17.94 12.87 -9.51
N SER A 210 -18.60 12.83 -8.36
CA SER A 210 -18.21 11.98 -7.23
C SER A 210 -19.01 10.69 -7.19
N THR A 211 -18.35 9.58 -6.87
CA THR A 211 -19.01 8.36 -6.41
C THR A 211 -18.43 7.86 -5.09
N VAL A 212 -19.29 7.37 -4.21
CA VAL A 212 -18.99 7.08 -2.81
C VAL A 212 -19.32 5.64 -2.47
N PHE A 213 -18.37 4.94 -1.84
CA PHE A 213 -18.59 3.59 -1.34
C PHE A 213 -19.72 3.57 -0.30
N GLY A 214 -20.62 2.59 -0.41
CA GLY A 214 -21.80 2.46 0.45
C GLY A 214 -22.99 3.33 0.02
N GLN A 215 -22.82 4.20 -0.98
CA GLN A 215 -23.91 5.00 -1.56
C GLN A 215 -24.12 4.67 -3.03
N ASP A 216 -23.08 4.82 -3.85
CA ASP A 216 -23.14 4.61 -5.31
C ASP A 216 -22.63 3.23 -5.73
N PHE A 217 -21.69 2.67 -4.95
CA PHE A 217 -21.15 1.34 -5.18
C PHE A 217 -20.78 0.67 -3.85
N MET A 218 -20.80 -0.67 -3.81
CA MET A 218 -20.39 -1.42 -2.63
C MET A 218 -19.92 -2.83 -2.99
N ALA A 219 -19.23 -3.48 -2.04
CA ALA A 219 -19.03 -4.92 -2.10
C ALA A 219 -19.02 -5.55 -0.72
N HIS A 220 -19.50 -6.79 -0.62
CA HIS A 220 -19.50 -7.58 0.60
C HIS A 220 -19.34 -9.07 0.27
N GLU A 221 -18.99 -9.87 1.27
CA GLU A 221 -18.95 -11.34 1.15
C GLU A 221 -20.34 -11.92 1.40
N GLU A 222 -20.80 -12.79 0.51
CA GLU A 222 -21.98 -13.61 0.68
C GLU A 222 -21.68 -15.05 0.21
N TYR A 223 -21.93 -16.05 1.06
CA TYR A 223 -21.64 -17.47 0.80
C TYR A 223 -20.25 -17.78 0.22
N GLY A 224 -19.20 -17.06 0.69
CA GLY A 224 -17.83 -17.27 0.23
C GLY A 224 -17.53 -16.68 -1.15
N ARG A 225 -18.36 -15.76 -1.63
CA ARG A 225 -18.19 -15.00 -2.87
C ARG A 225 -18.28 -13.51 -2.62
N LEU A 226 -17.68 -12.71 -3.50
CA LEU A 226 -17.70 -11.26 -3.45
C LEU A 226 -18.87 -10.75 -4.30
N VAL A 227 -19.88 -10.21 -3.64
CA VAL A 227 -20.98 -9.51 -4.30
C VAL A 227 -20.57 -8.05 -4.48
N TYR A 228 -20.40 -7.61 -5.72
CA TYR A 228 -20.18 -6.21 -6.08
C TYR A 228 -21.45 -5.62 -6.71
N GLN A 229 -21.77 -4.37 -6.35
CA GLN A 229 -22.90 -3.65 -6.94
C GLN A 229 -22.54 -2.18 -7.15
N ASP A 230 -22.97 -1.62 -8.27
CA ASP A 230 -22.99 -0.17 -8.54
C ASP A 230 -24.24 0.23 -9.34
N GLU A 231 -24.28 1.48 -9.83
CA GLU A 231 -25.42 1.99 -10.60
C GLU A 231 -25.64 1.26 -11.95
N PHE A 232 -24.67 0.46 -12.41
CA PHE A 232 -24.72 -0.24 -13.70
C PHE A 232 -25.07 -1.73 -13.57
N GLY A 233 -25.07 -2.30 -12.36
CA GLY A 233 -25.47 -3.68 -12.14
C GLY A 233 -24.81 -4.35 -10.94
N LEU A 234 -25.02 -5.67 -10.87
CA LEU A 234 -24.49 -6.57 -9.84
C LEU A 234 -23.57 -7.60 -10.49
N ALA A 235 -22.48 -7.96 -9.81
CA ALA A 235 -21.56 -9.03 -10.20
C ALA A 235 -21.29 -9.97 -9.03
N ASP A 236 -21.29 -11.28 -9.31
CA ASP A 236 -20.97 -12.34 -8.34
C ASP A 236 -19.58 -12.93 -8.61
N LEU A 237 -18.59 -12.43 -7.87
CA LEU A 237 -17.17 -12.65 -8.15
C LEU A 237 -16.55 -13.64 -7.16
N PRO A 238 -15.45 -14.33 -7.53
CA PRO A 238 -14.64 -15.02 -6.54
C PRO A 238 -14.09 -14.01 -5.52
N LEU A 239 -13.86 -14.46 -4.28
CA LEU A 239 -13.17 -13.61 -3.30
C LEU A 239 -11.79 -13.20 -3.81
N PRO A 240 -11.34 -11.97 -3.52
CA PRO A 240 -10.01 -11.52 -3.91
C PRO A 240 -8.91 -12.42 -3.35
N ARG A 241 -7.86 -12.63 -4.15
CA ARG A 241 -6.66 -13.34 -3.74
C ARG A 241 -5.91 -12.63 -2.61
N LEU A 242 -6.04 -11.30 -2.50
CA LEU A 242 -5.56 -10.55 -1.34
C LEU A 242 -6.51 -10.82 -0.16
N PRO A 243 -6.03 -11.39 0.96
CA PRO A 243 -6.89 -11.73 2.07
C PRO A 243 -7.28 -10.52 2.93
N GLY A 244 -8.35 -10.70 3.71
CA GLY A 244 -8.91 -9.71 4.63
C GLY A 244 -10.12 -8.97 4.05
N ARG A 245 -11.15 -8.76 4.87
CA ARG A 245 -12.44 -8.17 4.44
C ARG A 245 -12.33 -6.76 3.90
N HIS A 246 -11.39 -5.98 4.41
CA HIS A 246 -11.06 -4.65 3.89
C HIS A 246 -10.70 -4.67 2.38
N GLN A 247 -10.23 -5.80 1.85
CA GLN A 247 -9.94 -5.93 0.42
C GLN A 247 -11.19 -5.92 -0.45
N TYR A 248 -12.38 -6.20 0.09
CA TYR A 248 -13.64 -6.11 -0.64
C TYR A 248 -13.95 -4.66 -1.02
N ALA A 249 -13.81 -3.74 -0.06
CA ALA A 249 -13.94 -2.32 -0.31
C ALA A 249 -12.84 -1.78 -1.25
N ASN A 250 -11.59 -2.26 -1.10
CA ASN A 250 -10.50 -1.89 -2.01
C ASN A 250 -10.76 -2.36 -3.46
N ALA A 251 -11.27 -3.59 -3.63
CA ALA A 251 -11.64 -4.13 -4.93
C ALA A 251 -12.80 -3.34 -5.56
N ALA A 252 -13.84 -3.04 -4.78
CA ALA A 252 -14.97 -2.24 -5.23
C ALA A 252 -14.55 -0.84 -5.70
N ALA A 253 -13.70 -0.16 -4.92
CA ALA A 253 -13.16 1.16 -5.28
C ALA A 253 -12.33 1.09 -6.56
N ALA A 254 -11.54 0.04 -6.77
CA ALA A 254 -10.77 -0.16 -7.99
C ALA A 254 -11.66 -0.39 -9.21
N ILE A 255 -12.70 -1.23 -9.10
CA ILE A 255 -13.68 -1.46 -10.16
C ILE A 255 -14.33 -0.13 -10.56
N ARG A 256 -14.81 0.64 -9.58
CA ARG A 256 -15.46 1.94 -9.84
C ARG A 256 -14.49 2.97 -10.41
N ALA A 257 -13.23 2.98 -9.97
CA ALA A 257 -12.20 3.88 -10.47
C ALA A 257 -11.82 3.58 -11.93
N VAL A 258 -11.63 2.30 -12.29
CA VAL A 258 -11.33 1.92 -13.68
C VAL A 258 -12.50 2.28 -14.61
N LYS A 259 -13.75 2.08 -14.17
CA LYS A 259 -14.94 2.57 -14.91
C LYS A 259 -14.94 4.09 -15.04
N ALA A 260 -14.70 4.83 -13.95
CA ALA A 260 -14.66 6.30 -13.94
C ALA A 260 -13.56 6.87 -14.84
N ALA A 261 -12.43 6.18 -14.95
CA ALA A 261 -11.32 6.54 -15.84
C ALA A 261 -11.63 6.32 -17.33
N GLY A 262 -12.83 5.83 -17.68
CA GLY A 262 -13.31 5.67 -19.05
C GLY A 262 -13.07 4.29 -19.66
N PHE A 263 -12.61 3.31 -18.88
CA PHE A 263 -12.41 1.95 -19.37
C PHE A 263 -13.69 1.12 -19.23
N THR A 264 -13.92 0.26 -20.22
CA THR A 264 -14.97 -0.76 -20.11
C THR A 264 -14.49 -1.85 -19.15
N VAL A 265 -15.26 -2.13 -18.10
CA VAL A 265 -14.99 -3.20 -17.13
C VAL A 265 -16.03 -4.29 -17.30
N THR A 266 -15.61 -5.45 -17.81
CA THR A 266 -16.48 -6.62 -17.97
C THR A 266 -16.43 -7.53 -16.74
N GLU A 267 -17.42 -8.39 -16.58
CA GLU A 267 -17.44 -9.41 -15.52
C GLU A 267 -16.22 -10.33 -15.58
N THR A 268 -15.82 -10.77 -16.78
CA THR A 268 -14.61 -11.58 -16.98
C THR A 268 -13.34 -10.85 -16.54
N MET A 269 -13.25 -9.52 -16.75
CA MET A 269 -12.12 -8.74 -16.22
C MET A 269 -12.12 -8.74 -14.69
N MET A 270 -13.29 -8.56 -14.08
CA MET A 270 -13.43 -8.54 -12.62
C MET A 270 -13.07 -9.91 -12.03
N GLU A 271 -13.60 -11.02 -12.55
CA GLU A 271 -13.30 -12.38 -12.08
C GLU A 271 -11.80 -12.71 -12.15
N LYS A 272 -11.18 -12.39 -13.30
CA LYS A 272 -9.75 -12.60 -13.50
C LYS A 272 -8.93 -11.72 -12.57
N ALA A 273 -9.31 -10.46 -12.38
CA ALA A 273 -8.60 -9.53 -11.49
C ALA A 273 -8.66 -10.01 -10.03
N MET A 274 -9.83 -10.41 -9.53
CA MET A 274 -9.99 -10.93 -8.17
C MET A 274 -9.09 -12.15 -7.92
N SER A 275 -8.99 -13.03 -8.92
CA SER A 275 -8.23 -14.29 -8.79
C SER A 275 -6.71 -14.13 -9.01
N SER A 276 -6.27 -13.07 -9.70
CA SER A 276 -4.86 -12.89 -10.11
C SER A 276 -4.14 -11.72 -9.44
N VAL A 277 -4.87 -10.83 -8.75
CA VAL A 277 -4.27 -9.68 -8.07
C VAL A 277 -3.15 -10.12 -7.12
N GLU A 278 -2.04 -9.38 -7.17
CA GLU A 278 -0.87 -9.60 -6.34
C GLU A 278 -0.35 -8.26 -5.86
N TRP A 279 -0.09 -8.19 -4.56
CA TRP A 279 0.48 -7.02 -3.91
C TRP A 279 1.42 -7.48 -2.77
N PRO A 280 2.74 -7.51 -3.02
CA PRO A 280 3.72 -8.01 -2.06
C PRO A 280 3.65 -7.27 -0.72
N GLY A 281 3.83 -8.00 0.37
CA GLY A 281 3.84 -7.43 1.73
C GLY A 281 2.47 -6.97 2.27
N ARG A 282 1.36 -7.47 1.70
CA ARG A 282 0.01 -7.40 2.29
C ARG A 282 -0.55 -8.78 2.53
N LEU A 283 -0.56 -9.19 3.80
CA LEU A 283 -0.93 -10.52 4.29
C LEU A 283 -0.48 -11.61 3.30
N GLN A 284 0.80 -11.54 2.93
CA GLN A 284 1.38 -12.42 1.93
C GLN A 284 1.89 -13.68 2.63
N ARG A 285 1.41 -14.84 2.19
CA ARG A 285 1.97 -16.13 2.64
C ARG A 285 3.30 -16.39 1.96
N LEU A 286 4.32 -16.75 2.75
CA LEU A 286 5.57 -17.30 2.22
C LEU A 286 5.39 -18.81 2.03
N SER A 287 5.43 -19.26 0.77
CA SER A 287 5.32 -20.68 0.39
C SER A 287 6.64 -21.29 -0.09
N GLU A 288 7.65 -20.46 -0.31
CA GLU A 288 9.00 -20.85 -0.71
C GLU A 288 10.04 -19.93 -0.06
N GLY A 289 11.31 -20.33 -0.13
CA GLY A 289 12.44 -19.52 0.32
C GLY A 289 13.12 -20.04 1.60
N ARG A 290 14.19 -19.36 1.99
CA ARG A 290 15.15 -19.83 2.99
C ARG A 290 14.59 -19.84 4.41
N LEU A 291 13.76 -18.87 4.76
CA LEU A 291 13.25 -18.70 6.13
C LEU A 291 12.29 -19.82 6.55
N LEU A 292 11.67 -20.52 5.60
CA LEU A 292 10.79 -21.65 5.91
C LEU A 292 11.49 -22.76 6.69
N SER A 293 12.80 -22.95 6.48
CA SER A 293 13.58 -23.99 7.17
C SER A 293 13.84 -23.70 8.66
N HIS A 294 13.70 -22.43 9.07
CA HIS A 294 13.88 -22.01 10.45
C HIS A 294 12.59 -22.14 11.28
N ALA A 295 11.44 -22.25 10.62
CA ALA A 295 10.13 -22.33 11.27
C ALA A 295 9.80 -23.78 11.70
N PRO A 296 8.85 -23.96 12.64
CA PRO A 296 8.29 -25.28 12.94
C PRO A 296 7.73 -25.96 11.69
N ALA A 297 7.84 -27.29 11.62
CA ALA A 297 7.33 -28.05 10.48
C ALA A 297 5.81 -27.83 10.32
N GLY A 298 5.37 -27.49 9.10
CA GLY A 298 3.96 -27.24 8.80
C GLY A 298 3.41 -25.87 9.24
N ALA A 299 4.27 -25.01 9.78
CA ALA A 299 3.91 -23.63 10.13
C ALA A 299 3.54 -22.82 8.88
N GLU A 300 2.65 -21.85 9.06
CA GLU A 300 2.35 -20.84 8.03
C GLU A 300 3.08 -19.55 8.37
N ILE A 301 3.91 -19.04 7.46
CA ILE A 301 4.57 -17.74 7.62
C ILE A 301 3.86 -16.72 6.74
N TRP A 302 3.37 -15.66 7.36
CA TRP A 302 2.68 -14.54 6.72
C TRP A 302 3.45 -13.25 6.96
N ILE A 303 3.43 -12.34 6.00
CA ILE A 303 4.06 -11.02 6.12
C ILE A 303 3.07 -9.89 5.83
N ASP A 304 3.10 -8.82 6.63
CA ASP A 304 2.34 -7.60 6.35
C ASP A 304 3.07 -6.33 6.84
N GLY A 305 3.15 -5.33 5.97
CA GLY A 305 3.80 -4.04 6.26
C GLY A 305 2.94 -3.00 6.99
N GLY A 306 1.73 -3.36 7.43
CA GLY A 306 0.86 -2.52 8.25
C GLY A 306 1.53 -2.18 9.58
N HIS A 307 1.44 -0.91 9.97
CA HIS A 307 2.32 -0.33 10.98
C HIS A 307 1.68 0.81 11.79
N ASN A 308 0.36 0.97 11.71
CA ASN A 308 -0.42 1.93 12.48
C ASN A 308 -1.59 1.19 13.17
N PRO A 309 -2.27 1.80 14.16
CA PRO A 309 -3.34 1.12 14.90
C PRO A 309 -4.44 0.53 14.02
N GLY A 310 -4.95 1.30 13.05
CA GLY A 310 -5.98 0.82 12.12
C GLY A 310 -5.51 -0.34 11.22
N ALA A 311 -4.22 -0.38 10.86
CA ALA A 311 -3.65 -1.54 10.17
C ALA A 311 -3.56 -2.75 11.10
N GLY A 312 -3.22 -2.55 12.38
CA GLY A 312 -3.23 -3.61 13.39
C GLY A 312 -4.61 -4.27 13.53
N GLU A 313 -5.66 -3.47 13.63
CA GLU A 313 -7.06 -3.93 13.70
C GLU A 313 -7.45 -4.79 12.50
N VAL A 314 -7.20 -4.30 11.30
CA VAL A 314 -7.53 -4.99 10.05
C VAL A 314 -6.75 -6.30 9.87
N ILE A 315 -5.48 -6.32 10.30
CA ILE A 315 -4.63 -7.52 10.25
C ILE A 315 -5.08 -8.54 11.30
N ALA A 316 -5.36 -8.09 12.53
CA ALA A 316 -5.87 -8.95 13.60
C ALA A 316 -7.21 -9.57 13.22
N GLU A 317 -8.13 -8.80 12.61
CA GLU A 317 -9.40 -9.34 12.08
C GLU A 317 -9.15 -10.42 11.03
N ALA A 318 -8.21 -10.20 10.10
CA ALA A 318 -7.87 -11.22 9.09
C ALA A 318 -7.29 -12.49 9.73
N MET A 319 -6.42 -12.36 10.74
CA MET A 319 -5.86 -13.49 11.47
C MET A 319 -6.91 -14.25 12.28
N ALA A 320 -7.86 -13.55 12.92
CA ALA A 320 -8.98 -14.15 13.62
C ALA A 320 -9.89 -14.94 12.66
N ASN A 321 -10.20 -14.39 11.48
CA ASN A 321 -10.96 -15.10 10.45
C ASN A 321 -10.23 -16.37 9.95
N PHE A 322 -8.89 -16.34 9.88
CA PHE A 322 -8.12 -17.54 9.56
C PHE A 322 -8.18 -18.58 10.67
N GLU A 323 -8.19 -18.14 11.94
CA GLU A 323 -8.29 -18.99 13.11
C GLU A 323 -9.65 -19.70 13.20
N GLU A 324 -10.74 -18.97 12.93
CA GLU A 324 -12.09 -19.54 12.86
C GLU A 324 -12.22 -20.63 11.79
N ARG A 325 -11.53 -20.47 10.65
CA ARG A 325 -11.53 -21.45 9.55
C ARG A 325 -10.61 -22.63 9.81
N GLN A 326 -9.44 -22.38 10.39
CA GLN A 326 -8.46 -23.39 10.74
C GLN A 326 -7.67 -22.93 11.97
N SER A 327 -7.99 -23.55 13.11
CA SER A 327 -7.35 -23.23 14.38
C SER A 327 -5.86 -23.58 14.39
N ARG A 328 -5.02 -22.62 14.75
CA ARG A 328 -3.56 -22.69 14.85
C ARG A 328 -3.08 -21.66 15.88
N PRO A 329 -2.13 -22.01 16.78
CA PRO A 329 -1.49 -21.02 17.63
C PRO A 329 -0.89 -19.87 16.81
N LEU A 330 -1.17 -18.62 17.20
CA LEU A 330 -0.67 -17.44 16.49
C LEU A 330 0.50 -16.81 17.23
N PHE A 331 1.61 -16.62 16.51
CA PHE A 331 2.78 -15.88 16.98
C PHE A 331 3.02 -14.64 16.12
N LEU A 332 3.52 -13.58 16.74
CA LEU A 332 3.97 -12.38 16.02
C LEU A 332 5.48 -12.26 16.04
N ILE A 333 6.06 -11.85 14.92
CA ILE A 333 7.42 -11.33 14.83
C ILE A 333 7.30 -9.88 14.37
N THR A 334 7.69 -8.92 15.21
CA THR A 334 7.36 -7.51 14.98
C THR A 334 8.57 -6.61 15.06
N GLY A 335 8.70 -5.71 14.10
CA GLY A 335 9.69 -4.63 14.08
C GLY A 335 9.03 -3.36 13.60
N MET A 336 9.25 -2.26 14.31
CA MET A 336 8.59 -0.96 14.05
C MET A 336 9.59 0.19 14.04
N ILE A 337 9.18 1.33 13.50
CA ILE A 337 9.95 2.58 13.51
C ILE A 337 9.37 3.58 14.51
N ASN A 338 10.21 4.47 15.02
CA ASN A 338 9.92 5.39 16.14
C ASN A 338 8.92 6.52 15.84
N THR A 339 8.38 6.58 14.62
CA THR A 339 7.36 7.56 14.21
C THR A 339 5.94 6.99 14.29
N LYS A 340 5.77 5.74 14.75
CA LYS A 340 4.51 5.01 14.80
C LYS A 340 4.07 4.76 16.24
N ASP A 341 2.80 4.38 16.41
CA ASP A 341 2.20 3.99 17.70
C ASP A 341 2.25 2.46 17.86
N PRO A 342 3.29 1.89 18.52
CA PRO A 342 3.39 0.45 18.73
C PRO A 342 2.32 -0.08 19.68
N VAL A 343 1.94 0.68 20.72
CA VAL A 343 0.95 0.23 21.71
C VAL A 343 -0.42 0.10 21.03
N GLY A 344 -0.83 1.11 20.26
CA GLY A 344 -2.07 1.06 19.49
C GLY A 344 -2.08 -0.06 18.45
N TYR A 345 -0.96 -0.35 17.78
CA TYR A 345 -0.83 -1.50 16.87
C TYR A 345 -1.01 -2.84 17.60
N PHE A 346 -0.33 -3.04 18.73
CA PHE A 346 -0.36 -4.31 19.47
C PHE A 346 -1.70 -4.58 20.15
N LYS A 347 -2.41 -3.54 20.60
CA LYS A 347 -3.72 -3.69 21.26
C LYS A 347 -4.71 -4.54 20.45
N ALA A 348 -4.68 -4.43 19.12
CA ALA A 348 -5.54 -5.18 18.21
C ALA A 348 -5.37 -6.71 18.32
N PHE A 349 -4.23 -7.19 18.82
CA PHE A 349 -3.90 -8.61 18.88
C PHE A 349 -4.14 -9.25 20.27
N THR A 350 -4.65 -8.47 21.22
CA THR A 350 -4.90 -8.93 22.59
C THR A 350 -5.88 -10.11 22.61
N GLY A 351 -5.49 -11.22 23.23
CA GLY A 351 -6.30 -12.43 23.31
C GLY A 351 -6.30 -13.30 22.04
N LEU A 352 -5.59 -12.87 20.99
CA LEU A 352 -5.43 -13.65 19.74
C LEU A 352 -4.04 -14.30 19.63
N VAL A 353 -3.01 -13.66 20.19
CA VAL A 353 -1.60 -14.06 20.03
C VAL A 353 -1.06 -14.73 21.28
N GLU A 354 -0.32 -15.82 21.10
CA GLU A 354 0.39 -16.55 22.16
C GLU A 354 1.58 -15.76 22.70
N LYS A 355 2.43 -15.26 21.78
CA LYS A 355 3.63 -14.49 22.11
C LYS A 355 4.09 -13.61 20.95
N VAL A 356 4.69 -12.47 21.30
CA VAL A 356 5.33 -11.54 20.37
C VAL A 356 6.85 -11.64 20.49
N PHE A 357 7.54 -11.69 19.35
CA PHE A 357 8.98 -11.61 19.26
C PHE A 357 9.38 -10.32 18.56
N CYS A 358 10.00 -9.40 19.29
CA CYS A 358 10.39 -8.11 18.74
C CYS A 358 11.77 -8.21 18.09
N VAL A 359 11.93 -7.72 16.86
CA VAL A 359 13.18 -7.81 16.08
C VAL A 359 13.63 -6.44 15.56
N PRO A 360 14.93 -6.21 15.35
CA PRO A 360 15.42 -4.97 14.77
C PRO A 360 15.06 -4.87 13.28
N ILE A 361 15.01 -3.64 12.76
CA ILE A 361 14.91 -3.37 11.32
C ILE A 361 16.31 -3.03 10.81
N ARG A 362 16.82 -3.75 9.82
CA ARG A 362 18.20 -3.59 9.34
C ARG A 362 18.36 -2.27 8.61
N GLY A 363 19.45 -1.57 8.91
CA GLY A 363 19.84 -0.34 8.19
C GLY A 363 18.95 0.89 8.43
N SER A 364 18.02 0.84 9.40
CA SER A 364 17.17 1.98 9.75
C SER A 364 17.59 2.62 11.07
N GLU A 365 18.05 3.87 11.04
CA GLU A 365 18.30 4.66 12.27
C GLU A 365 17.00 4.97 13.03
N ALA A 366 15.85 4.87 12.37
CA ALA A 366 14.54 5.12 12.95
C ALA A 366 13.92 3.88 13.61
N MET A 367 14.61 2.73 13.62
CA MET A 367 14.08 1.52 14.27
C MET A 367 13.82 1.75 15.76
N ILE A 368 12.78 1.10 16.28
CA ILE A 368 12.60 0.96 17.73
C ILE A 368 13.48 -0.19 18.20
N ASP A 369 14.25 0.01 19.27
CA ASP A 369 15.03 -1.05 19.90
C ASP A 369 14.10 -2.22 20.30
N PRO A 370 14.46 -3.49 20.00
CA PRO A 370 13.61 -4.64 20.31
C PRO A 370 13.18 -4.76 21.78
N VAL A 371 14.03 -4.33 22.72
CA VAL A 371 13.70 -4.33 24.15
C VAL A 371 12.62 -3.29 24.43
N ILE A 372 12.76 -2.10 23.88
CA ILE A 372 11.76 -1.02 24.00
C ILE A 372 10.44 -1.44 23.35
N LEU A 373 10.50 -2.07 22.16
CA LEU A 373 9.32 -2.55 21.45
C LEU A 373 8.59 -3.66 22.22
N SER A 374 9.34 -4.55 22.89
CA SER A 374 8.77 -5.59 23.75
C SER A 374 8.00 -4.99 24.93
N ASN A 375 8.52 -3.91 25.52
CA ASN A 375 7.80 -3.18 26.58
C ASN A 375 6.51 -2.55 26.06
N ALA A 376 6.49 -2.01 24.83
CA ALA A 376 5.27 -1.48 24.24
C ALA A 376 4.20 -2.57 23.99
N ALA A 377 4.62 -3.78 23.60
CA ALA A 377 3.72 -4.93 23.51
C ALA A 377 3.19 -5.35 24.88
N TYR A 378 4.03 -5.31 25.92
CA TYR A 378 3.62 -5.56 27.31
C TYR A 378 2.58 -4.52 27.79
N ASP A 379 2.80 -3.24 27.51
CA ASP A 379 1.87 -2.16 27.84
C ASP A 379 0.52 -2.30 27.11
N ALA A 380 0.51 -3.00 25.95
CA ALA A 380 -0.70 -3.37 25.23
C ALA A 380 -1.40 -4.63 25.77
N GLY A 381 -0.81 -5.33 26.74
CA GLY A 381 -1.36 -6.54 27.36
C GLY A 381 -0.87 -7.85 26.75
N LEU A 382 0.22 -7.85 25.98
CA LEU A 382 0.80 -9.03 25.35
C LEU A 382 2.07 -9.52 26.06
N VAL A 383 2.38 -10.81 25.92
CA VAL A 383 3.69 -11.35 26.30
C VAL A 383 4.65 -11.16 25.14
N ALA A 384 5.78 -10.49 25.38
CA ALA A 384 6.75 -10.17 24.35
C ALA A 384 8.19 -10.35 24.81
N GLU A 385 9.10 -10.68 23.88
CA GLU A 385 10.53 -10.68 24.15
C GLU A 385 11.37 -10.23 22.94
N PRO A 386 12.56 -9.65 23.18
CA PRO A 386 13.44 -9.20 22.12
C PRO A 386 14.22 -10.37 21.49
N MET A 387 14.44 -10.28 20.18
CA MET A 387 15.23 -11.20 19.38
C MET A 387 16.21 -10.43 18.50
N LEU A 388 17.31 -11.09 18.10
CA LEU A 388 18.33 -10.46 17.26
C LEU A 388 17.94 -10.45 15.78
N THR A 389 17.26 -11.51 15.30
CA THR A 389 16.83 -11.63 13.91
C THR A 389 15.47 -12.34 13.81
N VAL A 390 14.85 -12.25 12.63
CA VAL A 390 13.64 -13.03 12.31
C VAL A 390 13.91 -14.53 12.36
N GLY A 391 15.09 -14.97 11.89
CA GLY A 391 15.48 -16.39 11.97
C GLY A 391 15.58 -16.89 13.41
N ASP A 392 16.15 -16.10 14.31
CA ASP A 392 16.23 -16.44 15.73
C ASP A 392 14.84 -16.51 16.38
N ALA A 393 13.93 -15.59 16.00
CA ALA A 393 12.55 -15.62 16.46
C ALA A 393 11.80 -16.87 15.97
N LEU A 394 12.02 -17.31 14.72
CA LEU A 394 11.44 -18.54 14.19
C LEU A 394 11.92 -19.79 14.94
N GLU A 395 13.22 -19.89 15.23
CA GLU A 395 13.76 -20.99 16.03
C GLU A 395 13.29 -20.93 17.50
N ALA A 396 13.12 -19.73 18.05
CA ALA A 396 12.55 -19.56 19.38
C ALA A 396 11.09 -20.03 19.44
N ILE A 397 10.26 -19.70 18.44
CA ILE A 397 8.89 -20.23 18.31
C ILE A 397 8.90 -21.76 18.31
N LYS A 398 9.82 -22.37 17.55
CA LYS A 398 9.99 -23.82 17.49
C LYS A 398 10.41 -24.44 18.82
N ALA A 399 11.20 -23.73 19.62
CA ALA A 399 11.63 -24.20 20.94
C ALA A 399 10.51 -24.11 22.01
N VAL A 400 9.59 -23.16 21.89
CA VAL A 400 8.50 -22.95 22.87
C VAL A 400 7.18 -23.61 22.47
N LEU A 401 7.02 -24.00 21.19
CA LEU A 401 5.84 -24.69 20.71
C LEU A 401 5.69 -26.06 21.42
N ASP A 402 4.52 -26.32 21.99
CA ASP A 402 4.18 -27.63 22.53
C ASP A 402 4.29 -28.69 21.41
N PRO A 403 5.05 -29.78 21.59
CA PRO A 403 5.15 -30.86 20.60
C PRO A 403 3.81 -31.44 20.16
N GLU A 404 2.77 -31.37 21.00
CA GLU A 404 1.42 -31.85 20.70
C GLU A 404 0.50 -30.75 20.12
N ALA A 405 0.95 -29.50 20.05
CA ALA A 405 0.17 -28.42 19.45
C ALA A 405 0.14 -28.50 17.93
N LEU A 406 -0.92 -27.92 17.34
CA LEU A 406 -1.02 -27.76 15.90
C LEU A 406 0.10 -26.85 15.37
N PRO A 407 0.61 -27.08 14.14
CA PRO A 407 1.61 -26.21 13.55
C PRO A 407 1.14 -24.75 13.50
N PRO A 408 1.95 -23.80 13.98
CA PRO A 408 1.49 -22.45 14.24
C PRO A 408 1.28 -21.63 12.96
N ARG A 409 0.57 -20.53 13.13
CA ARG A 409 0.57 -19.40 12.21
C ARG A 409 1.52 -18.33 12.76
N ILE A 410 2.40 -17.82 11.91
CA ILE A 410 3.40 -16.83 12.28
C ILE A 410 3.19 -15.61 11.38
N LEU A 411 2.91 -14.46 11.98
CA LEU A 411 2.77 -13.19 11.28
C LEU A 411 4.00 -12.32 11.54
N VAL A 412 4.73 -11.97 10.49
CA VAL A 412 5.85 -11.02 10.53
C VAL A 412 5.37 -9.65 10.04
N GLY A 413 5.47 -8.61 10.87
CA GLY A 413 4.91 -7.31 10.50
C GLY A 413 5.31 -6.13 11.39
N GLY A 414 4.53 -5.05 11.32
CA GLY A 414 4.77 -3.80 12.03
C GLY A 414 5.56 -2.76 11.22
N SER A 415 6.08 -3.12 10.05
CA SER A 415 6.79 -2.19 9.16
C SER A 415 6.99 -2.76 7.77
N LEU A 416 6.82 -1.93 6.74
CA LEU A 416 7.22 -2.28 5.37
C LEU A 416 8.74 -2.55 5.24
N TYR A 417 9.56 -1.90 6.07
CA TYR A 417 11.01 -2.13 6.09
C TYR A 417 11.36 -3.53 6.60
N LEU A 418 10.70 -4.00 7.67
CA LEU A 418 10.89 -5.36 8.15
C LEU A 418 10.44 -6.38 7.09
N VAL A 419 9.31 -6.12 6.44
CA VAL A 419 8.84 -6.99 5.36
C VAL A 419 9.85 -7.05 4.20
N GLY A 420 10.47 -5.92 3.87
CA GLY A 420 11.59 -5.85 2.91
C GLY A 420 12.77 -6.72 3.34
N ASP A 421 13.20 -6.61 4.59
CA ASP A 421 14.26 -7.46 5.15
C ASP A 421 13.91 -8.94 5.05
N VAL A 422 12.69 -9.33 5.43
CA VAL A 422 12.19 -10.70 5.38
C VAL A 422 12.19 -11.24 3.95
N LEU A 423 11.69 -10.47 2.97
CA LEU A 423 11.67 -10.91 1.58
C LEU A 423 13.07 -11.05 0.99
N SER A 424 14.00 -10.16 1.37
CA SER A 424 15.40 -10.23 0.96
C SER A 424 16.09 -11.47 1.54
N ASP A 425 15.97 -11.68 2.86
CA ASP A 425 16.61 -12.80 3.56
C ASP A 425 16.01 -14.15 3.12
N ASN A 426 14.71 -14.17 2.81
CA ASN A 426 14.01 -15.33 2.28
C ASN A 426 14.44 -15.67 0.83
N GLY A 427 15.01 -14.71 0.10
CA GLY A 427 15.38 -14.86 -1.31
C GLY A 427 14.21 -14.74 -2.28
N THR A 428 13.16 -14.02 -1.89
CA THR A 428 11.92 -13.84 -2.67
C THR A 428 11.55 -12.36 -2.85
N PRO A 429 12.44 -11.51 -3.40
CA PRO A 429 12.11 -10.12 -3.64
C PRO A 429 10.95 -9.98 -4.66
N PRO A 430 10.19 -8.87 -4.64
CA PRO A 430 9.16 -8.59 -5.64
C PRO A 430 9.67 -8.66 -7.10
N LYS A 431 8.78 -9.07 -8.02
CA LYS A 431 9.05 -9.27 -9.45
C LYS A 431 8.02 -8.61 -10.36
#